data_AF-A0A2L1GPH7-F1
#
_entry.id   AF-A0A2L1GPH7-F1
#
_cell.length_a   1.000
_cell.length_b   1.000
_cell.length_c   1.000
_cell.angle_alpha   90.00
_cell.angle_beta   90.00
_cell.angle_gamma   90.00
#
_symmetry.space_group_name_H-M   'P 1'
#
loop_
_entity.id
_entity.type
_entity.pdbx_description
1 polymer ?
#
loop_
_entity_poly.entity_id
_entity_poly.type
_entity_poly.pdbx_seq_one_letter_code
_entity_poly.pdbx_strand_id
1 'polypeptide(L)' 'MAGESPLNNRSDKLKNAITYVSEIMQANPGKDRNKVVNEALMRFDLSPADSEFFLKHFGGQ' A
#
# COMPACT_ATOMS: atom_id res chain seq x y z
N MET A 1 8.09 23.11 -20.18
CA MET A 1 8.05 22.42 -18.88
C MET A 1 7.26 21.13 -19.06
N ALA A 2 7.86 19.97 -18.75
CA ALA A 2 7.15 18.69 -18.82
C ALA A 2 5.96 18.75 -17.84
N GLY A 3 4.75 18.55 -18.35
CA GLY A 3 3.57 18.44 -17.53
C GLY A 3 3.69 17.17 -16.69
N GLU A 4 3.91 17.33 -15.39
CA GLU A 4 3.66 16.26 -14.44
C GLU A 4 2.16 15.99 -14.42
N SER A 5 1.76 14.98 -15.18
CA SER A 5 0.40 14.45 -15.18
C SER A 5 0.06 14.04 -13.74
N PRO A 6 -1.00 14.60 -13.11
CA PRO A 6 -1.39 14.27 -11.73
C PRO A 6 -1.81 12.80 -11.53
N LEU A 7 -1.82 12.01 -12.60
CA LEU A 7 -2.11 10.58 -12.59
C LEU A 7 -0.90 9.70 -12.21
N ASN A 8 0.34 10.22 -12.28
CA ASN A 8 1.53 9.42 -11.95
C ASN A 8 1.61 9.13 -10.44
N ASN A 9 1.53 10.17 -9.60
CA ASN A 9 1.71 10.07 -8.15
C ASN A 9 0.73 9.16 -7.40
N ARG A 10 -0.50 8.98 -7.91
CA ARG A 10 -1.47 8.06 -7.28
C ARG A 10 -0.98 6.62 -7.35
N SER A 11 -0.39 6.24 -8.48
CA SER A 11 0.16 4.91 -8.68
C SER A 11 1.41 4.68 -7.84
N ASP A 12 2.22 5.72 -7.61
CA ASP A 12 3.47 5.60 -6.86
C ASP A 12 3.22 5.32 -5.37
N LYS A 13 2.27 6.01 -4.74
CA LYS A 13 1.89 5.74 -3.34
C LYS A 13 1.42 4.29 -3.15
N LEU A 14 0.55 3.81 -4.03
CA LEU A 14 0.03 2.45 -4.00
C LEU A 14 1.14 1.41 -4.18
N LYS A 15 2.01 1.60 -5.18
CA LYS A 15 3.16 0.71 -5.43
C LYS A 15 4.10 0.68 -4.23
N ASN A 16 4.42 1.82 -3.65
CA ASN A 16 5.32 1.90 -2.49
C ASN A 16 4.71 1.20 -1.27
N ALA A 17 3.40 1.33 -1.06
CA ALA A 17 2.69 0.58 -0.03
C ALA A 17 2.77 -0.93 -0.28
N ILE A 18 2.55 -1.39 -1.52
CA ILE A 18 2.62 -2.82 -1.90
C ILE A 18 4.01 -3.38 -1.61
N THR A 19 5.04 -2.68 -2.06
CA THR A 19 6.43 -3.06 -1.82
C THR A 19 6.72 -3.15 -0.33
N TYR A 20 6.33 -2.14 0.45
CA TYR A 20 6.50 -2.14 1.90
C TYR A 20 5.83 -3.35 2.58
N VAL A 21 4.58 -3.65 2.24
CA VAL A 21 3.89 -4.81 2.84
C VAL A 21 4.56 -6.12 2.43
N SER A 22 4.99 -6.24 1.16
CA SER A 22 5.70 -7.43 0.68
C SER A 22 7.02 -7.63 1.42
N GLU A 23 7.84 -6.59 1.54
CA GLU A 23 9.11 -6.63 2.26
C GLU A 23 8.92 -7.02 3.74
N ILE A 24 7.95 -6.42 4.42
CA ILE A 24 7.68 -6.72 5.83
C ILE A 24 7.13 -8.14 6.02
N MET A 25 6.27 -8.62 5.11
CA MET A 25 5.77 -9.99 5.15
C MET A 25 6.88 -11.01 4.89
N GLN A 26 7.83 -10.70 3.99
CA GLN A 26 8.98 -11.57 3.75
C GLN A 26 9.99 -11.55 4.90
N ALA A 27 10.25 -10.38 5.50
CA ALA A 27 11.14 -10.24 6.65
C ALA A 27 10.54 -10.86 7.92
N ASN A 28 9.21 -10.75 8.10
CA ASN A 28 8.50 -11.21 9.29
C ASN A 28 7.23 -11.99 8.90
N PRO A 29 7.35 -13.26 8.52
CA PRO A 29 6.21 -14.09 8.11
C PRO A 29 5.21 -14.37 9.25
N GLY A 30 5.61 -14.18 10.51
CA GLY A 30 4.72 -14.27 11.68
C GLY A 30 4.00 -12.97 12.03
N LYS A 31 4.24 -11.88 11.30
CA LYS A 31 3.58 -10.59 11.56
C LYS A 31 2.19 -10.60 10.96
N ASP A 32 1.25 -10.04 11.72
CA ASP A 32 -0.14 -9.96 11.28
C ASP A 32 -0.26 -9.10 10.02
N ARG A 33 -0.69 -9.72 8.92
CA ARG A 33 -0.82 -9.05 7.61
C ARG A 33 -1.72 -7.83 7.69
N ASN A 34 -2.80 -7.92 8.46
CA ASN A 34 -3.75 -6.82 8.63
C ASN A 34 -3.11 -5.62 9.33
N LYS A 35 -2.24 -5.85 10.32
CA LYS A 35 -1.44 -4.79 10.96
C LYS A 35 -0.51 -4.08 9.98
N VAL A 36 0.20 -4.84 9.14
CA VAL A 36 1.15 -4.28 8.17
C VAL A 36 0.45 -3.50 7.07
N VAL A 37 -0.72 -3.98 6.64
CA VAL A 37 -1.59 -3.26 5.70
C VAL A 37 -2.03 -1.93 6.30
N ASN A 38 -2.55 -1.93 7.53
CA ASN A 38 -3.02 -0.71 8.18
C ASN A 38 -1.89 0.34 8.34
N GLU A 39 -0.70 -0.12 8.73
CA GLU A 39 0.52 0.71 8.75
C GLU A 39 0.82 1.31 7.37
N ALA A 40 0.71 0.53 6.29
CA ALA A 40 0.92 1.03 4.94
C ALA A 40 -0.13 2.07 4.53
N LEU A 41 -1.41 1.86 4.85
CA LEU A 41 -2.49 2.82 4.58
C LEU A 41 -2.19 4.17 5.25
N MET A 42 -1.79 4.15 6.53
CA MET A 42 -1.46 5.35 7.31
C MET A 42 -0.17 6.01 6.82
N ARG A 43 0.85 5.22 6.50
CA ARG A 43 2.18 5.71 6.13
C ARG A 43 2.22 6.33 4.74
N PHE A 44 1.50 5.75 3.78
CA PHE A 44 1.49 6.20 2.39
C PHE A 44 0.34 7.15 2.07
N ASP A 45 -0.56 7.41 3.03
CA ASP A 45 -1.72 8.27 2.86
C ASP A 45 -2.49 7.86 1.60
N LEU A 46 -2.91 6.58 1.61
CA LEU A 46 -3.65 5.98 0.51
C LEU A 46 -5.07 6.54 0.46
N SER A 47 -5.53 6.87 -0.74
CA SER A 47 -6.92 7.28 -0.93
C SER A 47 -7.89 6.14 -0.61
N PRO A 48 -9.18 6.43 -0.33
CA PRO A 48 -10.17 5.41 -0.01
C PRO A 48 -10.20 4.26 -1.04
N ALA A 49 -10.15 4.59 -2.34
CA ALA A 49 -10.11 3.62 -3.42
C ALA A 49 -8.86 2.72 -3.39
N ASP A 50 -7.69 3.30 -3.13
CA ASP A 50 -6.44 2.55 -3.00
C ASP A 50 -6.46 1.66 -1.76
N SER A 51 -7.02 2.16 -0.65
CA SER A 51 -7.14 1.42 0.60
C SER A 51 -8.07 0.22 0.47
N GLU A 52 -9.19 0.34 -0.24
CA GLU A 52 -10.08 -0.77 -0.56
C GLU A 52 -9.38 -1.81 -1.44
N PHE A 53 -8.65 -1.38 -2.47
CA PHE A 53 -7.83 -2.29 -3.27
C PHE A 53 -6.81 -3.02 -2.40
N PHE A 54 -6.14 -2.29 -1.50
CA PHE A 54 -5.16 -2.83 -0.57
C PHE A 54 -5.76 -3.86 0.37
N LEU A 55 -6.88 -3.53 1.02
CA LEU A 55 -7.59 -4.42 1.93
C LEU A 55 -8.17 -5.63 1.19
N LYS A 56 -8.56 -5.49 -0.07
CA LYS A 56 -9.01 -6.62 -0.88
C LYS A 56 -7.87 -7.56 -1.26
N HIS A 57 -6.68 -7.03 -1.55
CA HIS A 57 -5.52 -7.85 -1.93
C HIS A 57 -4.78 -8.44 -0.72
N PHE A 58 -4.79 -7.71 0.40
CA PHE A 58 -4.00 -8.03 1.60
C PHE A 58 -4.78 -8.28 2.89
N GLY A 59 -6.05 -7.89 2.97
CA GLY A 59 -6.93 -8.26 4.07
C GLY A 59 -7.20 -9.76 4.00
N GLY A 60 -6.91 -10.48 5.09
CA GLY A 60 -7.26 -11.89 5.22
C GLY A 60 -8.78 -12.03 5.25
N GLN A 61 -9.32 -12.91 4.40
CA GLN A 61 -10.66 -13.48 4.59
C GLN A 61 -10.69 -14.40 5.80
#